data_AF-D4DCN0-F1
#
_entry.id   AF-D4DCN0-F1
#
_cell.length_a   1.000
_cell.length_b   1.000
_cell.length_c   1.000
_cell.angle_alpha   90.00
_cell.angle_beta   90.00
_cell.angle_gamma   90.00
#
_symmetry.space_group_name_H-M   'P 1'
#
loop_
_entity.id
_entity.type
_entity.pdbx_description
1 polymer ?
#
loop_
_entity_poly.entity_id
_entity_poly.type
_entity_poly.pdbx_seq_one_letter_code
_entity_poly.pdbx_strand_id
1 'polypeptide(L)'
;MAGHYDGPLDMPIELIYPFDGLPDGSTIVDIGGGNGQNAIRLVKSYPQLAAIVQDHVSVISNAENMVKESYREEIASRTTWEAHDYYAQQPQKGADIYLLSHVLMDNSDEKCVKMIQEVAKVMDPAKSKLLIHDFVDLPRTVGEGARLIEMLDLHLIASLNTHSRTELEFDSIIERAAGDLGLARVKTWPGRGSAVLELRLQSTDDVTSLRSMTGPNISNSLTAAISGTALPLIDKQAIVNYLGALAAGVIVLFLSLIAVHHLFTKLHAYIILRHIPGPPLAHLSSWLHRRAILRYTPAQWYHDVIEKYVAKIAPNLIVTSSPEVWMHVTTKPGYPRSEWFFRAMRVDYQHDHLFSLTDTAEHDRRRKLLGPGFHGTECSYELCINERLEELLLLIRSKYLSSDSKVVPMDIAAKVQYFTHDVITAITFGKSFEMVQKDADTNGYIKSIKEGFLTANILVAFGLAKISQSSLIGPALTPVATEETGY
;
A
#
# COMPACT_ATOMS: atom_id res chain seq x y z
N MET A 1 2.87 -6.36 7.22
CA MET A 1 2.41 -6.89 8.52
C MET A 1 2.85 -8.35 8.72
N ALA A 2 3.93 -8.78 8.04
CA ALA A 2 4.32 -10.19 7.92
C ALA A 2 5.00 -10.73 9.20
N GLY A 3 4.61 -11.94 9.61
CA GLY A 3 5.26 -12.72 10.68
C GLY A 3 4.70 -12.57 12.10
N HIS A 4 3.92 -11.52 12.40
CA HIS A 4 3.48 -11.18 13.75
C HIS A 4 2.03 -11.58 14.08
N TYR A 5 1.72 -12.88 14.01
CA TYR A 5 0.41 -13.39 14.43
C TYR A 5 0.55 -14.66 15.28
N ASP A 6 0.82 -14.48 16.56
CA ASP A 6 0.48 -15.48 17.58
C ASP A 6 -0.77 -14.97 18.32
N GLY A 7 -1.89 -14.98 17.60
CA GLY A 7 -3.13 -14.33 17.99
C GLY A 7 -4.35 -15.22 17.74
N PRO A 8 -5.55 -14.81 18.16
CA PRO A 8 -6.76 -15.63 18.02
C PRO A 8 -7.15 -15.96 16.56
N LEU A 9 -6.52 -15.29 15.60
CA LEU A 9 -6.83 -15.28 14.17
C LEU A 9 -6.02 -16.26 13.31
N ASP A 10 -4.83 -16.68 13.76
CA ASP A 10 -3.90 -17.49 12.97
C ASP A 10 -3.18 -18.48 13.89
N MET A 11 -2.59 -19.52 13.32
CA MET A 11 -1.70 -20.43 14.04
C MET A 11 -0.30 -20.39 13.43
N PRO A 12 0.77 -20.54 14.24
CA PRO A 12 2.11 -20.75 13.73
C PRO A 12 2.15 -21.88 12.69
N ILE A 13 2.86 -21.67 11.59
CA ILE A 13 2.90 -22.61 10.45
C ILE A 13 3.34 -24.02 10.84
N GLU A 14 4.24 -24.14 11.82
CA GLU A 14 4.71 -25.41 12.37
C GLU A 14 3.63 -26.25 13.07
N LEU A 15 2.47 -25.65 13.38
CA LEU A 15 1.29 -26.37 13.89
C LEU A 15 0.30 -26.76 12.79
N ILE A 16 0.44 -26.19 11.59
CA ILE A 16 -0.45 -26.44 10.44
C ILE A 16 0.19 -27.42 9.46
N TYR A 17 1.48 -27.27 9.20
CA TYR A 17 2.23 -28.05 8.22
C TYR A 17 3.37 -28.86 8.90
N PRO A 18 3.51 -30.16 8.60
CA PRO A 18 4.52 -31.02 9.21
C PRO A 18 5.89 -30.87 8.53
N PHE A 19 6.88 -30.34 9.25
CA PHE A 19 8.25 -30.19 8.74
C PHE A 19 9.17 -31.38 9.08
N ASP A 20 8.72 -32.34 9.90
CA ASP A 20 9.54 -33.47 10.39
C ASP A 20 10.08 -34.39 9.29
N GLY A 21 9.40 -34.45 8.14
CA GLY A 21 9.77 -35.33 7.03
C GLY A 21 10.86 -34.80 6.11
N LEU A 22 11.44 -33.62 6.41
CA LEU A 22 12.49 -33.00 5.59
C LEU A 22 13.88 -33.61 5.92
N PRO A 23 14.72 -33.89 4.90
CA PRO A 23 16.08 -34.39 5.10
C PRO A 23 16.98 -33.46 5.92
N ASP A 24 18.06 -34.04 6.47
CA ASP A 24 19.12 -33.27 7.13
C ASP A 24 19.76 -32.26 6.18
N GLY A 25 19.82 -30.99 6.61
CA GLY A 25 20.35 -29.89 5.82
C GLY A 25 19.32 -29.23 4.90
N SER A 26 18.03 -29.53 5.05
CA SER A 26 16.99 -28.88 4.26
C SER A 26 16.95 -27.37 4.46
N THR A 27 16.81 -26.65 3.35
CA THR A 27 16.82 -25.18 3.32
C THR A 27 15.41 -24.63 3.07
N ILE A 28 15.00 -23.69 3.92
CA ILE A 28 13.79 -22.89 3.77
C ILE A 28 14.16 -21.48 3.30
N VAL A 29 13.55 -21.01 2.22
CA VAL A 29 13.63 -19.60 1.79
C VAL A 29 12.32 -18.92 2.21
N ASP A 30 12.38 -18.09 3.25
CA ASP A 30 11.26 -17.34 3.81
C ASP A 30 11.16 -15.98 3.11
N ILE A 31 10.33 -15.91 2.07
CA ILE A 31 10.19 -14.76 1.18
C ILE A 31 9.17 -13.79 1.77
N GLY A 32 9.56 -12.53 1.94
CA GLY A 32 8.76 -11.54 2.68
C GLY A 32 8.72 -11.84 4.18
N GLY A 33 9.75 -12.50 4.72
CA GLY A 33 9.77 -13.02 6.09
C GLY A 33 9.94 -11.97 7.19
N GLY A 34 10.04 -10.69 6.84
CA GLY A 34 10.19 -9.59 7.79
C GLY A 34 11.44 -9.72 8.65
N ASN A 35 11.27 -9.70 9.97
CA ASN A 35 12.35 -9.90 10.93
C ASN A 35 12.73 -11.39 11.13
N GLY A 36 12.19 -12.31 10.33
CA GLY A 36 12.55 -13.73 10.34
C GLY A 36 11.88 -14.57 11.43
N GLN A 37 10.72 -14.15 11.94
CA GLN A 37 10.06 -14.80 13.09
C GLN A 37 9.66 -16.25 12.80
N ASN A 38 9.10 -16.51 11.62
CA ASN A 38 8.78 -17.87 11.14
C ASN A 38 10.05 -18.71 11.04
N ALA A 39 11.04 -18.22 10.30
CA ALA A 39 12.34 -18.87 10.15
C ALA A 39 12.98 -19.24 11.50
N ILE A 40 13.02 -18.33 12.46
CA ILE A 40 13.60 -18.57 13.80
C ILE A 40 12.83 -19.66 14.55
N ARG A 41 11.48 -19.64 14.55
CA ARG A 41 10.67 -20.68 15.20
C ARG A 41 10.90 -22.05 14.56
N LEU A 42 10.97 -22.10 13.24
CA LEU A 42 11.22 -23.34 12.49
C LEU A 42 12.62 -23.89 12.75
N VAL A 43 13.67 -23.07 12.62
CA VAL A 43 15.06 -23.47 12.87
C VAL A 43 15.28 -23.92 14.32
N LYS A 44 14.55 -23.34 15.28
CA LYS A 44 14.59 -23.75 16.70
C LYS A 44 13.89 -25.09 16.94
N SER A 45 12.77 -25.34 16.27
CA SER A 45 11.94 -26.53 16.47
C SER A 45 12.46 -27.73 15.67
N TYR A 46 13.14 -27.48 14.55
CA TYR A 46 13.63 -28.48 13.62
C TYR A 46 15.14 -28.27 13.39
N PRO A 47 16.00 -28.97 14.17
CA PRO A 47 17.46 -28.82 14.09
C PRO A 47 18.06 -29.12 12.71
N GLN A 48 17.36 -29.92 11.91
CA GLN A 48 17.76 -30.29 10.55
C GLN A 48 17.62 -29.14 9.53
N LEU A 49 16.91 -28.07 9.87
CA LEU A 49 16.60 -26.98 8.95
C LEU A 49 17.60 -25.82 9.05
N ALA A 50 17.88 -25.21 7.91
CA ALA A 50 18.47 -23.88 7.78
C ALA A 50 17.49 -22.96 7.05
N ALA A 51 17.55 -21.66 7.33
CA ALA A 51 16.64 -20.68 6.77
C ALA A 51 17.37 -19.48 6.15
N ILE A 52 16.87 -19.02 5.02
CA ILE A 52 17.25 -17.77 4.34
C ILE A 52 16.01 -16.87 4.37
N VAL A 53 16.09 -15.76 5.08
CA VAL A 53 15.00 -14.78 5.19
C VAL A 53 15.22 -13.69 4.14
N GLN A 54 14.27 -13.53 3.24
CA GLN A 54 14.31 -12.56 2.16
C GLN A 54 13.30 -11.45 2.40
N ASP A 55 13.73 -10.19 2.32
CA ASP A 55 12.87 -9.02 2.44
C ASP A 55 13.54 -7.79 1.81
N HIS A 56 12.84 -6.66 1.79
CA HIS A 56 13.38 -5.39 1.33
C HIS A 56 14.58 -4.96 2.17
N VAL A 57 15.56 -4.30 1.54
CA VAL A 57 16.84 -3.91 2.18
C VAL A 57 16.69 -3.12 3.48
N SER A 58 15.61 -2.33 3.60
CA SER A 58 15.29 -1.55 4.79
C SER A 58 14.88 -2.40 6.00
N VAL A 59 14.33 -3.59 5.78
CA VAL A 59 13.91 -4.52 6.82
C VAL A 59 15.10 -5.35 7.29
N ILE A 60 15.86 -5.90 6.32
CA ILE A 60 16.99 -6.80 6.57
C ILE A 60 18.08 -6.15 7.44
N SER A 61 18.37 -4.87 7.22
CA SER A 61 19.44 -4.14 7.93
C SER A 61 19.22 -4.08 9.45
N ASN A 62 17.97 -4.08 9.91
CA ASN A 62 17.63 -4.07 11.33
C ASN A 62 17.52 -5.48 11.92
N ALA A 63 17.03 -6.44 11.13
CA ALA A 63 16.76 -7.80 11.58
C ALA A 63 18.05 -8.60 11.89
N GLU A 64 19.08 -8.48 11.05
CA GLU A 64 20.32 -9.26 11.21
C GLU A 64 21.06 -8.92 12.52
N ASN A 65 21.08 -7.63 12.90
CA ASN A 65 21.72 -7.17 14.13
C ASN A 65 20.95 -7.66 15.37
N MET A 66 19.62 -7.56 15.35
CA MET A 66 18.76 -8.01 16.44
C MET A 66 18.96 -9.51 16.73
N VAL A 67 19.10 -10.34 15.69
CA VAL A 67 19.23 -11.79 15.89
C VAL A 67 20.57 -12.19 16.47
N LYS A 68 21.67 -11.59 16.00
CA LYS A 68 23.02 -11.84 16.54
C LYS A 68 23.13 -11.48 18.02
N GLU A 69 22.39 -10.46 18.47
CA GLU A 69 22.38 -10.02 19.87
C GLU A 69 21.43 -10.84 20.76
N SER A 70 20.30 -11.29 20.22
CA SER A 70 19.19 -11.82 21.03
C SER A 70 19.11 -13.36 21.09
N TYR A 71 19.77 -14.08 20.17
CA TYR A 71 19.66 -15.54 20.07
C TYR A 71 21.01 -16.25 20.21
N ARG A 72 20.96 -17.54 20.59
CA ARG A 72 22.15 -18.39 20.71
C ARG A 72 22.83 -18.56 19.34
N GLU A 73 24.16 -18.72 19.36
CA GLU A 73 25.00 -18.88 18.17
C GLU A 73 24.51 -20.01 17.25
N GLU A 74 23.99 -21.10 17.80
CA GLU A 74 23.42 -22.25 17.06
C GLU A 74 22.20 -21.93 16.19
N ILE A 75 21.39 -20.94 16.59
CA ILE A 75 20.23 -20.48 15.81
C ILE A 75 20.69 -19.43 14.79
N ALA A 76 21.56 -18.52 15.22
CA ALA A 76 22.12 -17.48 14.37
C ALA A 76 22.95 -18.06 13.22
N SER A 77 23.68 -19.16 13.42
CA SER A 77 24.51 -19.80 12.40
C SER A 77 23.71 -20.51 11.30
N ARG A 78 22.42 -20.77 11.53
CA ARG A 78 21.52 -21.47 10.59
C ARG A 78 20.47 -20.56 9.97
N THR A 79 20.51 -19.26 10.26
CA THR A 79 19.58 -18.28 9.72
C THR A 79 20.36 -17.15 9.08
N THR A 80 20.12 -16.88 7.80
CA THR A 80 20.73 -15.77 7.07
C THR A 80 19.68 -14.82 6.55
N TRP A 81 20.03 -13.55 6.40
CA TRP A 81 19.15 -12.52 5.84
C TRP A 81 19.69 -12.05 4.49
N GLU A 82 18.82 -11.96 3.50
CA GLU A 82 19.15 -11.56 2.13
C GLU A 82 18.18 -10.46 1.66
N ALA A 83 18.72 -9.32 1.23
CA ALA A 83 17.90 -8.29 0.62
C ALA A 83 17.39 -8.76 -0.75
N HIS A 84 16.07 -8.86 -0.92
CA HIS A 84 15.47 -9.35 -2.15
C HIS A 84 14.13 -8.67 -2.44
N ASP A 85 13.95 -8.25 -3.70
CA ASP A 85 12.64 -7.89 -4.25
C ASP A 85 11.99 -9.16 -4.78
N TYR A 86 10.94 -9.64 -4.12
CA TYR A 86 10.24 -10.86 -4.49
C TYR A 86 9.48 -10.79 -5.83
N TYR A 87 9.46 -9.63 -6.51
CA TYR A 87 9.01 -9.52 -7.91
C TYR A 87 10.15 -9.69 -8.92
N ALA A 88 11.40 -9.72 -8.47
CA ALA A 88 12.56 -9.97 -9.30
C ALA A 88 12.82 -11.48 -9.40
N GLN A 89 13.78 -11.85 -10.26
CA GLN A 89 14.19 -13.24 -10.38
C GLN A 89 14.71 -13.77 -9.05
N GLN A 90 14.14 -14.89 -8.58
CA GLN A 90 14.53 -15.52 -7.32
C GLN A 90 16.00 -15.99 -7.37
N PRO A 91 16.89 -15.52 -6.47
CA PRO A 91 18.30 -15.89 -6.47
C PRO A 91 18.56 -17.32 -5.96
N GLN A 92 17.78 -17.81 -5.00
CA GLN A 92 17.98 -19.12 -4.38
C GLN A 92 17.34 -20.23 -5.22
N LYS A 93 18.15 -21.20 -5.67
CA LYS A 93 17.71 -22.27 -6.58
C LYS A 93 17.66 -23.61 -5.86
N GLY A 94 16.62 -24.40 -6.13
CA GLY A 94 16.46 -25.76 -5.63
C GLY A 94 16.38 -25.87 -4.11
N ALA A 95 15.89 -24.83 -3.42
CA ALA A 95 15.60 -24.91 -1.99
C ALA A 95 14.48 -25.94 -1.73
N ASP A 96 14.47 -26.57 -0.57
CA ASP A 96 13.49 -27.62 -0.27
C ASP A 96 12.10 -27.02 -0.01
N ILE A 97 12.06 -25.85 0.66
CA ILE A 97 10.84 -25.06 0.85
C ILE A 97 11.08 -23.62 0.41
N TYR A 98 10.16 -23.09 -0.38
CA TYR A 98 9.94 -21.65 -0.53
C TYR A 98 8.67 -21.29 0.23
N LEU A 99 8.74 -20.35 1.15
CA LEU A 99 7.64 -19.94 2.02
C LEU A 99 7.22 -18.51 1.68
N LEU A 100 5.92 -18.32 1.45
CA LEU A 100 5.25 -17.02 1.37
C LEU A 100 4.19 -16.99 2.47
N SER A 101 4.51 -16.41 3.63
CA SER A 101 3.61 -16.34 4.79
C SER A 101 3.10 -14.92 4.99
N HIS A 102 1.79 -14.70 4.85
CA HIS A 102 1.14 -13.39 4.94
C HIS A 102 1.68 -12.37 3.94
N VAL A 103 2.05 -12.84 2.74
CA VAL A 103 2.62 -12.02 1.66
C VAL A 103 1.62 -11.81 0.53
N LEU A 104 0.89 -12.84 0.13
CA LEU A 104 -0.03 -12.73 -1.01
C LEU A 104 -1.23 -11.86 -0.66
N MET A 105 -1.69 -11.87 0.59
CA MET A 105 -2.77 -11.01 1.10
C MET A 105 -2.49 -9.50 0.96
N ASP A 106 -1.21 -9.09 0.98
CA ASP A 106 -0.81 -7.68 0.85
C ASP A 106 -0.77 -7.22 -0.63
N ASN A 107 -0.95 -8.16 -1.58
CA ASN A 107 -0.66 -7.95 -3.00
C ASN A 107 -1.85 -8.24 -3.92
N SER A 108 -1.90 -7.58 -5.08
CA SER A 108 -2.92 -7.85 -6.10
C SER A 108 -2.67 -9.19 -6.79
N ASP A 109 -3.70 -9.76 -7.42
CA ASP A 109 -3.60 -11.07 -8.07
C ASP A 109 -2.50 -11.12 -9.14
N GLU A 110 -2.34 -10.07 -9.96
CA GLU A 110 -1.28 -9.99 -10.98
C GLU A 110 0.11 -10.03 -10.37
N LYS A 111 0.28 -9.37 -9.22
CA LYS A 111 1.52 -9.38 -8.45
C LYS A 111 1.77 -10.76 -7.84
N CYS A 112 0.74 -11.40 -7.28
CA CYS A 112 0.81 -12.77 -6.76
C CYS A 112 1.23 -13.77 -7.84
N VAL A 113 0.61 -13.69 -9.02
CA VAL A 113 0.97 -14.53 -10.19
C VAL A 113 2.45 -14.37 -10.53
N LYS A 114 2.95 -13.13 -10.61
CA LYS A 114 4.36 -12.86 -10.90
C LYS A 114 5.29 -13.45 -9.84
N MET A 115 4.99 -13.25 -8.55
CA MET A 115 5.80 -13.79 -7.45
C MET A 115 5.88 -15.32 -7.52
N ILE A 116 4.74 -15.99 -7.66
CA ILE A 116 4.67 -17.45 -7.75
C ILE A 116 5.47 -17.94 -8.98
N GLN A 117 5.40 -17.24 -10.12
CA GLN A 117 6.16 -17.58 -11.32
C GLN A 117 7.67 -17.49 -11.12
N GLU A 118 8.18 -16.45 -10.45
CA GLU A 118 9.62 -16.32 -10.19
C GLU A 118 10.14 -17.42 -9.25
N VAL A 119 9.33 -17.84 -8.27
CA VAL A 119 9.65 -18.98 -7.41
C VAL A 119 9.61 -20.30 -8.19
N ALA A 120 8.55 -20.54 -8.96
CA ALA A 120 8.38 -21.79 -9.71
C ALA A 120 9.53 -22.05 -10.70
N LYS A 121 10.11 -21.00 -11.30
CA LYS A 121 11.26 -21.10 -12.23
C LYS A 121 12.53 -21.67 -11.61
N VAL A 122 12.67 -21.59 -10.28
CA VAL A 122 13.90 -21.99 -9.57
C VAL A 122 13.70 -23.22 -8.69
N MET A 123 12.46 -23.71 -8.58
CA MET A 123 12.13 -24.93 -7.86
C MET A 123 12.73 -26.15 -8.57
N ASP A 124 13.23 -27.09 -7.77
CA ASP A 124 13.60 -28.42 -8.23
C ASP A 124 12.34 -29.31 -8.25
N PRO A 125 11.91 -29.83 -9.42
CA PRO A 125 10.71 -30.66 -9.52
C PRO A 125 10.74 -31.93 -8.65
N ALA A 126 11.92 -32.44 -8.32
CA ALA A 126 12.06 -33.67 -7.55
C ALA A 126 11.84 -33.46 -6.04
N LYS A 127 12.03 -32.24 -5.52
CA LYS A 127 12.06 -32.01 -4.06
C LYS A 127 11.42 -30.71 -3.57
N SER A 128 11.48 -29.63 -4.35
CA SER A 128 11.05 -28.31 -3.88
C SER A 128 9.55 -28.25 -3.69
N LYS A 129 9.13 -27.56 -2.62
CA LYS A 129 7.74 -27.20 -2.38
C LYS A 129 7.61 -25.70 -2.20
N LEU A 130 6.54 -25.13 -2.73
CA LEU A 130 6.11 -23.77 -2.42
C LEU A 130 4.97 -23.85 -1.42
N LEU A 131 5.16 -23.25 -0.25
CA LEU A 131 4.14 -23.12 0.79
C LEU A 131 3.62 -21.69 0.80
N ILE A 132 2.33 -21.53 0.55
CA ILE A 132 1.62 -20.25 0.72
C ILE A 132 0.83 -20.36 2.02
N HIS A 133 1.19 -19.58 3.04
CA HIS A 133 0.47 -19.50 4.31
C HIS A 133 -0.23 -18.16 4.39
N ASP A 134 -1.54 -18.15 4.20
CA ASP A 134 -2.33 -16.92 4.14
C ASP A 134 -3.72 -17.14 4.77
N PHE A 135 -4.40 -16.04 5.10
CA PHE A 135 -5.81 -16.08 5.47
C PHE A 135 -6.67 -16.55 4.30
N VAL A 136 -7.62 -17.44 4.60
CA VAL A 136 -8.55 -17.99 3.60
C VAL A 136 -9.97 -17.61 3.97
N ASP A 137 -10.67 -16.97 3.04
CA ASP A 137 -12.10 -16.69 3.20
C ASP A 137 -12.90 -17.98 3.04
N LEU A 138 -13.48 -18.45 4.14
CA LEU A 138 -14.25 -19.69 4.20
C LEU A 138 -15.74 -19.41 3.96
N PRO A 139 -16.47 -20.27 3.22
CA PRO A 139 -17.90 -20.14 3.02
C PRO A 139 -18.65 -19.97 4.35
N ARG A 140 -19.67 -19.10 4.36
CA ARG A 140 -20.49 -18.81 5.54
C ARG A 140 -21.27 -20.06 5.97
N THR A 141 -21.03 -20.54 7.19
CA THR A 141 -21.95 -21.43 7.91
C THR A 141 -22.94 -20.57 8.69
N VAL A 142 -24.23 -20.90 8.62
CA VAL A 142 -25.29 -20.15 9.31
C VAL A 142 -25.08 -20.29 10.83
N GLY A 143 -24.87 -19.17 11.54
CA GLY A 143 -24.82 -19.11 13.00
C GLY A 143 -23.47 -18.75 13.63
N GLU A 144 -22.42 -18.52 12.85
CA GLU A 144 -21.15 -17.97 13.34
C GLU A 144 -21.20 -16.43 13.31
N GLY A 145 -21.06 -15.79 14.48
CA GLY A 145 -20.99 -14.33 14.62
C GLY A 145 -19.74 -13.72 13.96
N ALA A 146 -19.68 -12.37 13.91
CA ALA A 146 -18.67 -11.59 13.19
C ALA A 146 -17.25 -12.18 13.30
N ARG A 147 -16.68 -12.57 12.15
CA ARG A 147 -15.37 -13.19 12.08
C ARG A 147 -14.31 -12.10 12.18
N LEU A 148 -13.30 -12.29 13.02
CA LEU A 148 -12.10 -11.43 13.09
C LEU A 148 -11.43 -11.22 11.69
N ILE A 149 -11.65 -12.15 10.74
CA ILE A 149 -11.25 -12.05 9.33
C ILE A 149 -11.91 -10.84 8.64
N GLU A 150 -13.15 -10.48 9.00
CA GLU A 150 -13.84 -9.31 8.43
C GLU A 150 -13.20 -7.99 8.88
N MET A 151 -12.64 -7.93 10.11
CA MET A 151 -11.86 -6.77 10.56
C MET A 151 -10.51 -6.68 9.84
N LEU A 152 -9.88 -7.83 9.59
CA LEU A 152 -8.66 -7.91 8.78
C LEU A 152 -8.93 -7.44 7.34
N ASP A 153 -10.03 -7.88 6.73
CA ASP A 153 -10.41 -7.42 5.38
C ASP A 153 -10.71 -5.93 5.35
N LEU A 154 -11.33 -5.37 6.38
CA LEU A 154 -11.50 -3.93 6.52
C LEU A 154 -10.13 -3.22 6.48
N HIS A 155 -9.14 -3.76 7.20
CA HIS A 155 -7.79 -3.23 7.21
C HIS A 155 -7.08 -3.37 5.84
N LEU A 156 -7.13 -4.53 5.20
CA LEU A 156 -6.51 -4.79 3.90
C LEU A 156 -7.12 -3.92 2.80
N ILE A 157 -8.44 -3.81 2.76
CA ILE A 157 -9.15 -2.96 1.78
C ILE A 157 -8.82 -1.49 2.03
N ALA A 158 -8.80 -1.05 3.28
CA ALA A 158 -8.54 0.34 3.64
C ALA A 158 -7.08 0.75 3.40
N SER A 159 -6.11 -0.15 3.54
CA SER A 159 -4.69 0.18 3.55
C SER A 159 -3.98 -0.19 2.24
N LEU A 160 -4.28 -1.36 1.67
CA LEU A 160 -3.52 -1.97 0.57
C LEU A 160 -4.34 -2.17 -0.69
N ASN A 161 -5.66 -2.02 -0.59
CA ASN A 161 -6.59 -2.38 -1.65
C ASN A 161 -6.45 -3.86 -2.08
N THR A 162 -6.44 -4.70 -1.06
CA THR A 162 -6.52 -6.14 -1.20
C THR A 162 -7.59 -6.65 -0.25
N HIS A 163 -7.88 -7.93 -0.33
CA HIS A 163 -8.84 -8.62 0.55
C HIS A 163 -8.35 -10.05 0.75
N SER A 164 -8.82 -10.71 1.81
CA SER A 164 -8.68 -12.14 1.96
C SER A 164 -9.33 -12.86 0.77
N ARG A 165 -8.76 -14.01 0.41
CA ARG A 165 -9.17 -14.76 -0.79
C ARG A 165 -9.79 -16.07 -0.40
N THR A 166 -10.79 -16.48 -1.16
CA THR A 166 -11.34 -17.83 -1.10
C THR A 166 -10.36 -18.84 -1.69
N GLU A 167 -10.54 -20.13 -1.39
CA GLU A 167 -9.71 -21.19 -2.01
C GLU A 167 -9.77 -21.20 -3.54
N LEU A 168 -10.93 -20.84 -4.12
CA LEU A 168 -11.13 -20.76 -5.57
C LEU A 168 -10.36 -19.60 -6.21
N GLU A 169 -10.24 -18.47 -5.51
CA GLU A 169 -9.44 -17.34 -5.97
C GLU A 169 -7.95 -17.66 -5.90
N PHE A 170 -7.51 -18.35 -4.85
CA PHE A 170 -6.16 -18.91 -4.80
C PHE A 170 -5.91 -19.88 -5.96
N ASP A 171 -6.85 -20.78 -6.27
CA ASP A 171 -6.73 -21.70 -7.41
C ASP A 171 -6.55 -20.95 -8.73
N SER A 172 -7.37 -19.93 -8.98
CA SER A 172 -7.26 -19.07 -10.17
C SER A 172 -5.89 -18.41 -10.30
N ILE A 173 -5.34 -17.89 -9.18
CA ILE A 173 -3.99 -17.30 -9.15
C ILE A 173 -2.92 -18.35 -9.46
N ILE A 174 -3.04 -19.53 -8.85
CA ILE A 174 -2.08 -20.63 -9.02
C ILE A 174 -2.11 -21.14 -10.46
N GLU A 175 -3.29 -21.33 -11.07
CA GLU A 175 -3.45 -21.73 -12.46
C GLU A 175 -2.83 -20.70 -13.43
N ARG A 176 -3.08 -19.42 -13.20
CA ARG A 176 -2.46 -18.32 -13.97
C ARG A 176 -0.93 -18.30 -13.82
N ALA A 177 -0.42 -18.61 -12.63
CA ALA A 177 1.00 -18.68 -12.36
C ALA A 177 1.66 -19.93 -12.96
N ALA A 178 0.96 -21.06 -12.97
CA ALA A 178 1.45 -22.34 -13.44
C ALA A 178 1.87 -22.28 -14.90
N GLY A 179 1.05 -21.72 -15.79
CA GLY A 179 1.35 -21.61 -17.21
C GLY A 179 1.92 -22.92 -17.80
N ASP A 180 3.11 -22.83 -18.42
CA ASP A 180 3.86 -24.00 -18.93
C ASP A 180 4.81 -24.64 -17.90
N LEU A 181 4.89 -24.10 -16.68
CA LEU A 181 5.82 -24.55 -15.64
C LEU A 181 5.35 -25.83 -14.93
N GLY A 182 4.07 -26.19 -15.05
CA GLY A 182 3.52 -27.40 -14.42
C GLY A 182 3.39 -27.31 -12.90
N LEU A 183 3.30 -26.11 -12.33
CA LEU A 183 3.04 -25.92 -10.90
C LEU A 183 1.58 -26.24 -10.58
N ALA A 184 1.33 -27.02 -9.53
CA ALA A 184 -0.02 -27.32 -9.08
C ALA A 184 -0.10 -27.38 -7.55
N ARG A 185 -1.27 -27.00 -7.01
CA ARG A 185 -1.59 -27.23 -5.61
C ARG A 185 -1.83 -28.72 -5.39
N VAL A 186 -1.04 -29.31 -4.51
CA VAL A 186 -1.13 -30.74 -4.16
C VAL A 186 -2.03 -30.95 -2.95
N LYS A 187 -2.00 -30.02 -1.98
CA LYS A 187 -2.76 -30.15 -0.74
C LYS A 187 -3.01 -28.79 -0.08
N THR A 188 -4.15 -28.66 0.57
CA THR A 188 -4.44 -27.59 1.52
C THR A 188 -4.39 -28.14 2.93
N TRP A 189 -3.64 -27.48 3.80
CA TRP A 189 -3.54 -27.79 5.22
C TRP A 189 -4.34 -26.72 6.00
N PRO A 190 -5.52 -27.04 6.54
CA PRO A 190 -6.39 -26.05 7.17
C PRO A 190 -5.82 -25.61 8.53
N GLY A 191 -5.74 -24.30 8.72
CA GLY A 191 -5.42 -23.67 10.00
C GLY A 191 -6.66 -23.07 10.66
N ARG A 192 -6.43 -22.19 11.64
CA ARG A 192 -7.48 -21.39 12.27
C ARG A 192 -7.51 -20.06 11.52
N GLY A 193 -8.51 -19.84 10.67
CA GLY A 193 -8.65 -18.61 9.88
C GLY A 193 -7.67 -18.46 8.70
N SER A 194 -6.59 -19.24 8.69
CA SER A 194 -5.60 -19.35 7.61
C SER A 194 -5.50 -20.78 7.08
N ALA A 195 -4.77 -20.96 5.99
CA ALA A 195 -4.36 -22.27 5.52
C ALA A 195 -2.95 -22.23 4.94
N VAL A 196 -2.33 -23.40 4.87
CA VAL A 196 -1.08 -23.60 4.11
C VAL A 196 -1.40 -24.35 2.82
N LEU A 197 -1.24 -23.68 1.69
CA LEU A 197 -1.35 -24.29 0.36
C LEU A 197 0.01 -24.84 -0.03
N GLU A 198 0.10 -26.16 -0.22
CA GLU A 198 1.31 -26.85 -0.67
C GLU A 198 1.26 -27.02 -2.18
N LEU A 199 2.20 -26.38 -2.87
CA LEU A 199 2.36 -26.43 -4.33
C LEU A 199 3.64 -27.17 -4.70
N ARG A 200 3.59 -27.94 -5.78
CA ARG A 200 4.73 -28.65 -6.37
C ARG A 200 4.70 -28.57 -7.88
N LEU A 201 5.88 -28.68 -8.50
CA LEU A 201 5.97 -28.92 -9.94
C LEU A 201 5.59 -30.37 -10.22
N GLN A 202 4.77 -30.60 -11.23
CA GLN A 202 4.42 -31.95 -11.68
C GLN A 202 5.61 -32.58 -12.40
N SER A 203 5.84 -33.88 -12.17
CA SER A 203 6.84 -34.65 -12.92
C SER A 203 6.45 -34.69 -14.40
N THR A 204 7.43 -34.55 -15.29
CA THR A 204 7.28 -34.61 -16.75
C THR A 204 6.66 -35.90 -17.30
N ASP A 205 6.40 -36.90 -16.46
CA ASP A 205 5.70 -38.13 -16.85
C ASP A 205 4.17 -37.94 -17.02
N ASP A 206 3.56 -36.98 -16.32
CA ASP A 206 2.08 -36.79 -16.30
C ASP A 206 1.56 -35.75 -17.32
N VAL A 207 2.43 -35.04 -18.04
CA VAL A 207 2.03 -33.98 -19.01
C VAL A 207 1.80 -34.56 -20.42
N THR A 208 1.87 -35.88 -20.60
CA THR A 208 1.78 -36.55 -21.90
C THR A 208 0.35 -36.95 -22.30
N SER A 209 -0.66 -36.12 -22.00
CA SER A 209 -2.03 -36.35 -22.51
C SER A 209 -2.80 -35.12 -22.97
N LEU A 210 -2.17 -33.94 -23.14
CA LEU A 210 -2.85 -32.75 -23.68
C LEU A 210 -2.00 -31.87 -24.61
N ARG A 211 -1.12 -32.46 -25.44
CA ARG A 211 -0.53 -31.76 -26.60
C ARG A 211 -0.47 -32.64 -27.83
N SER A 212 -1.61 -32.72 -28.53
CA SER A 212 -1.60 -32.84 -29.99
C SER A 212 -2.42 -31.68 -30.56
N MET A 213 -1.99 -31.16 -31.71
CA MET A 213 -2.54 -30.01 -32.45
C MET A 213 -1.99 -28.63 -32.04
N THR A 214 -0.84 -28.25 -32.61
CA THR A 214 -0.75 -27.29 -33.73
C THR A 214 0.71 -27.17 -34.21
N GLY A 215 0.92 -27.24 -35.52
CA GLY A 215 2.24 -27.22 -36.19
C GLY A 215 2.82 -25.81 -36.44
N PRO A 216 3.68 -25.63 -37.47
CA PRO A 216 5.12 -25.49 -37.26
C PRO A 216 5.70 -24.11 -37.59
N ASN A 217 6.89 -23.87 -37.01
CA ASN A 217 8.00 -23.01 -37.42
C ASN A 217 7.81 -22.12 -38.67
N ILE A 218 7.93 -20.80 -38.44
CA ILE A 218 8.47 -19.87 -39.42
C ILE A 218 9.63 -19.12 -38.77
N SER A 219 10.85 -19.62 -39.01
CA SER A 219 12.08 -18.84 -38.90
C SER A 219 12.80 -18.95 -40.23
N ASN A 220 12.86 -17.84 -40.97
CA ASN A 220 14.00 -17.42 -41.78
C ASN A 220 13.61 -16.22 -42.62
N SER A 221 14.36 -15.12 -42.49
CA SER A 221 15.18 -14.54 -43.57
C SER A 221 15.40 -13.03 -43.34
N LEU A 222 16.67 -12.63 -43.21
CA LEU A 222 17.30 -11.62 -44.09
C LEU A 222 18.73 -11.33 -43.59
N THR A 223 19.68 -12.12 -44.12
CA THR A 223 21.10 -11.78 -44.17
C THR A 223 21.53 -11.97 -45.62
N ALA A 224 21.81 -10.86 -46.33
CA ALA A 224 22.80 -10.70 -47.42
C ALA A 224 22.38 -9.59 -48.41
N ALA A 225 23.03 -8.43 -48.27
CA ALA A 225 23.46 -7.47 -49.30
C ALA A 225 24.05 -6.30 -48.50
N ILE A 226 25.30 -5.86 -48.63
CA ILE A 226 25.98 -5.38 -49.83
C ILE A 226 27.48 -5.48 -49.57
N SER A 227 28.21 -6.15 -50.48
CA SER A 227 29.64 -5.95 -50.67
C SER A 227 29.85 -4.73 -51.57
N GLY A 228 30.78 -3.86 -51.18
CA GLY A 228 31.56 -3.03 -52.10
C GLY A 228 30.90 -1.75 -52.63
N THR A 229 30.91 -0.69 -51.82
CA THR A 229 31.25 0.66 -52.31
C THR A 229 32.02 1.38 -51.20
N ALA A 230 33.18 1.93 -51.55
CA ALA A 230 33.97 2.76 -50.66
C ALA A 230 33.19 4.05 -50.37
N LEU A 231 32.65 4.20 -49.15
CA LEU A 231 32.22 5.50 -48.64
C LEU A 231 33.40 6.18 -47.94
N PRO A 232 33.55 7.51 -48.10
CA PRO A 232 34.62 8.25 -47.44
C PRO A 232 34.46 8.13 -45.92
N LEU A 233 35.58 8.22 -45.19
CA LEU A 233 35.62 8.34 -43.74
C LEU A 233 34.72 9.51 -43.30
N ILE A 234 33.46 9.20 -42.97
CA ILE A 234 32.58 10.16 -42.32
C ILE A 234 33.09 10.31 -40.90
N ASP A 235 33.47 11.53 -40.54
CA ASP A 235 33.91 11.88 -39.22
C ASP A 235 32.83 11.51 -38.19
N LYS A 236 33.10 10.48 -37.39
CA LYS A 236 32.19 10.00 -36.34
C LYS A 236 31.86 11.12 -35.35
N GLN A 237 32.77 12.07 -35.14
CA GLN A 237 32.54 13.22 -34.27
C GLN A 237 31.49 14.17 -34.87
N ALA A 238 31.51 14.38 -36.19
CA ALA A 238 30.51 15.19 -36.88
C ALA A 238 29.12 14.55 -36.82
N ILE A 239 29.02 13.22 -36.93
CA ILE A 239 27.74 12.49 -36.76
C ILE A 239 27.23 12.64 -35.32
N VAL A 240 28.08 12.42 -34.32
CA VAL A 240 27.69 12.55 -32.91
C VAL A 240 27.24 13.98 -32.57
N ASN A 241 27.96 15.00 -33.06
CA ASN A 241 27.58 16.40 -32.88
C ASN A 241 26.25 16.74 -33.59
N TYR A 242 26.04 16.22 -34.80
CA TYR A 242 24.79 16.42 -35.54
C TYR A 242 23.59 15.73 -34.87
N LEU A 243 23.77 14.48 -34.41
CA LEU A 243 22.75 13.75 -33.65
C LEU A 243 22.45 14.44 -32.31
N GLY A 244 23.47 14.96 -31.61
CA GLY A 244 23.31 15.74 -30.40
C GLY A 244 22.55 17.05 -30.61
N ALA A 245 22.87 17.79 -31.68
CA ALA A 245 22.15 19.01 -32.06
C ALA A 245 20.70 18.72 -32.47
N LEU A 246 20.46 17.63 -33.18
CA LEU A 246 19.11 17.19 -33.56
C LEU A 246 18.30 16.77 -32.33
N ALA A 247 18.89 16.04 -31.39
CA ALA A 247 18.27 15.67 -30.12
C ALA A 247 17.94 16.93 -29.28
N ALA A 248 18.85 17.89 -29.18
CA ALA A 248 18.59 19.16 -28.51
C ALA A 248 17.46 19.96 -29.18
N GLY A 249 17.42 19.99 -30.52
CA GLY A 249 16.35 20.62 -31.28
C GLY A 249 14.99 19.96 -31.05
N VAL A 250 14.94 18.63 -31.01
CA VAL A 250 13.71 17.87 -30.69
C VAL A 250 13.25 18.15 -29.25
N ILE A 251 14.17 18.21 -28.28
CA ILE A 251 13.84 18.55 -26.89
C ILE A 251 13.27 19.96 -26.79
N VAL A 252 13.90 20.96 -27.42
CA VAL A 252 13.41 22.35 -27.41
C VAL A 252 12.05 22.46 -28.07
N LEU A 253 11.83 21.78 -29.20
CA LEU A 253 10.53 21.74 -29.87
C LEU A 253 9.46 21.09 -28.97
N PHE A 254 9.78 19.96 -28.35
CA PHE A 254 8.88 19.26 -27.44
C PHE A 254 8.51 20.13 -26.22
N LEU A 255 9.49 20.77 -25.57
CA LEU A 255 9.25 21.71 -24.47
C LEU A 255 8.44 22.93 -24.92
N SER A 256 8.67 23.44 -26.12
CA SER A 256 7.90 24.55 -26.69
C SER A 256 6.44 24.15 -26.96
N LEU A 257 6.20 22.95 -27.49
CA LEU A 257 4.85 22.41 -27.69
C LEU A 257 4.12 22.22 -26.36
N ILE A 258 4.79 21.72 -25.32
CA ILE A 258 4.24 21.62 -23.97
C ILE A 258 3.89 23.01 -23.44
N ALA A 259 4.77 23.99 -23.59
CA ALA A 259 4.54 25.36 -23.13
C ALA A 259 3.33 26.00 -23.85
N VAL A 260 3.23 25.82 -25.17
CA VAL A 260 2.09 26.30 -25.98
C VAL A 260 0.80 25.61 -25.56
N HIS A 261 0.81 24.28 -25.39
CA HIS A 261 -0.34 23.53 -24.91
C HIS A 261 -0.78 23.99 -23.51
N HIS A 262 0.17 24.22 -22.60
CA HIS A 262 -0.10 24.73 -21.26
C HIS A 262 -0.68 26.15 -21.27
N LEU A 263 -0.15 27.02 -22.15
CA LEU A 263 -0.67 28.37 -22.31
C LEU A 263 -2.09 28.36 -22.91
N PHE A 264 -2.31 27.53 -23.93
CA PHE A 264 -3.60 27.37 -24.57
C PHE A 264 -4.66 26.88 -23.58
N THR A 265 -4.37 25.83 -22.81
CA THR A 265 -5.30 25.30 -21.80
C THR A 265 -5.63 26.33 -20.71
N LYS A 266 -4.66 27.11 -20.25
CA LYS A 266 -4.90 28.21 -19.31
C LYS A 266 -5.73 29.34 -19.90
N LEU A 267 -5.44 29.74 -21.14
CA LEU A 267 -6.19 30.78 -21.83
C LEU A 267 -7.63 30.33 -22.10
N HIS A 268 -7.81 29.09 -22.53
CA HIS A 268 -9.12 28.49 -22.75
C HIS A 268 -9.94 28.44 -21.45
N ALA A 269 -9.35 27.95 -20.34
CA ALA A 269 -9.99 27.95 -19.03
C ALA A 269 -10.35 29.38 -18.56
N TYR A 270 -9.44 30.34 -18.77
CA TYR A 270 -9.71 31.75 -18.49
C TYR A 270 -10.90 32.28 -19.29
N ILE A 271 -10.96 32.02 -20.60
CA ILE A 271 -12.05 32.49 -21.46
C ILE A 271 -13.40 31.90 -21.01
N ILE A 272 -13.45 30.60 -20.73
CA ILE A 272 -14.69 29.94 -20.29
C ILE A 272 -15.12 30.46 -18.92
N LEU A 273 -14.19 30.62 -17.98
CA LEU A 273 -14.49 30.93 -16.57
C LEU A 273 -14.34 32.42 -16.22
N ARG A 274 -14.23 33.33 -17.20
CA ARG A 274 -14.09 34.77 -16.95
C ARG A 274 -15.34 35.42 -16.37
N HIS A 275 -16.50 34.85 -16.65
CA HIS A 275 -17.80 35.36 -16.22
C HIS A 275 -18.07 35.11 -14.73
N ILE A 276 -17.33 34.17 -14.11
CA ILE A 276 -17.45 33.86 -12.69
C ILE A 276 -16.64 34.91 -11.90
N PRO A 277 -17.26 35.61 -10.94
CA PRO A 277 -16.58 36.64 -10.16
C PRO A 277 -15.52 36.04 -9.23
N GLY A 278 -14.56 36.86 -8.81
CA GLY A 278 -13.50 36.46 -7.88
C GLY A 278 -12.42 37.53 -7.72
N PRO A 279 -11.45 37.34 -6.82
CA PRO A 279 -10.33 38.25 -6.69
C PRO A 279 -9.57 38.40 -8.01
N PRO A 280 -9.20 39.61 -8.48
CA PRO A 280 -8.63 39.81 -9.82
C PRO A 280 -7.43 38.90 -10.15
N LEU A 281 -6.50 38.73 -9.20
CA LEU A 281 -5.33 37.86 -9.39
C LEU A 281 -5.69 36.38 -9.50
N ALA A 282 -6.82 35.94 -8.91
CA ALA A 282 -7.29 34.56 -9.01
C ALA A 282 -7.73 34.19 -10.43
N HIS A 283 -8.01 35.18 -11.28
CA HIS A 283 -8.33 34.93 -12.69
C HIS A 283 -7.10 34.50 -13.50
N LEU A 284 -5.91 34.96 -13.13
CA LEU A 284 -4.68 34.73 -13.89
C LEU A 284 -3.74 33.73 -13.22
N SER A 285 -3.76 33.65 -11.88
CA SER A 285 -2.79 32.87 -11.11
C SER A 285 -3.42 32.16 -9.92
N SER A 286 -2.96 30.94 -9.65
CA SER A 286 -3.30 30.20 -8.43
C SER A 286 -2.57 30.73 -7.19
N TRP A 287 -1.76 31.79 -7.31
CA TRP A 287 -0.91 32.29 -6.22
C TRP A 287 -1.71 32.66 -4.96
N LEU A 288 -2.87 33.32 -5.09
CA LEU A 288 -3.68 33.68 -3.92
C LEU A 288 -4.11 32.45 -3.12
N HIS A 289 -4.55 31.41 -3.83
CA HIS A 289 -4.91 30.13 -3.24
C HIS A 289 -3.71 29.43 -2.60
N ARG A 290 -2.58 29.35 -3.30
CA ARG A 290 -1.33 28.76 -2.76
C ARG A 290 -0.85 29.49 -1.51
N ARG A 291 -0.91 30.82 -1.51
CA ARG A 291 -0.57 31.66 -0.35
C ARG A 291 -1.50 31.41 0.84
N ALA A 292 -2.79 31.18 0.60
CA ALA A 292 -3.74 30.86 1.66
C ALA A 292 -3.48 29.47 2.27
N ILE A 293 -3.16 28.47 1.44
CA ILE A 293 -2.72 27.13 1.89
C ILE A 293 -1.45 27.24 2.75
N LEU A 294 -0.42 27.92 2.26
CA LEU A 294 0.86 28.09 2.97
C LEU A 294 0.74 28.87 4.29
N ARG A 295 -0.33 29.66 4.46
CA ARG A 295 -0.63 30.38 5.71
C ARG A 295 -1.47 29.59 6.69
N TYR A 296 -1.91 28.38 6.36
CA TYR A 296 -2.85 27.57 7.17
C TYR A 296 -4.20 28.22 7.42
N THR A 297 -4.58 29.19 6.58
CA THR A 297 -5.87 29.86 6.68
C THR A 297 -6.70 29.74 5.38
N PRO A 298 -6.68 28.61 4.64
CA PRO A 298 -7.44 28.51 3.40
C PRO A 298 -8.94 28.62 3.68
N ALA A 299 -9.44 28.03 4.76
CA ALA A 299 -10.86 28.05 5.12
C ALA A 299 -11.39 29.47 5.39
N GLN A 300 -10.67 30.28 6.17
CA GLN A 300 -11.01 31.68 6.44
C GLN A 300 -10.99 32.49 5.15
N TRP A 301 -9.95 32.31 4.32
CA TRP A 301 -9.88 33.00 3.04
C TRP A 301 -11.01 32.61 2.08
N TYR A 302 -11.40 31.33 2.03
CA TYR A 302 -12.55 30.90 1.25
C TYR A 302 -13.84 31.53 1.76
N HIS A 303 -14.05 31.56 3.08
CA HIS A 303 -15.20 32.20 3.68
C HIS A 303 -15.32 33.68 3.28
N ASP A 304 -14.26 34.47 3.48
CA ASP A 304 -14.23 35.91 3.14
C ASP A 304 -14.51 36.19 1.66
N VAL A 305 -14.12 35.25 0.80
CA VAL A 305 -14.30 35.33 -0.65
C VAL A 305 -15.72 34.90 -1.06
N ILE A 306 -16.26 33.86 -0.41
CA ILE A 306 -17.58 33.31 -0.68
C ILE A 306 -18.70 34.21 -0.16
N GLU A 307 -18.49 34.91 0.97
CA GLU A 307 -19.45 35.90 1.48
C GLU A 307 -19.81 36.96 0.43
N LYS A 308 -18.91 37.19 -0.53
CA LYS A 308 -19.07 38.20 -1.56
C LYS A 308 -19.56 37.62 -2.89
N TYR A 309 -19.30 36.34 -3.17
CA TYR A 309 -19.44 35.74 -4.51
C TYR A 309 -19.60 34.20 -4.48
N VAL A 310 -20.19 33.62 -5.53
CA VAL A 310 -19.72 32.30 -6.01
C VAL A 310 -18.39 32.55 -6.71
N ALA A 311 -17.29 32.11 -6.11
CA ALA A 311 -16.01 32.75 -6.35
C ALA A 311 -15.00 31.87 -7.08
N LYS A 312 -14.34 32.44 -8.08
CA LYS A 312 -13.14 31.87 -8.67
C LYS A 312 -11.92 32.18 -7.78
N ILE A 313 -11.30 31.13 -7.22
CA ILE A 313 -10.14 31.23 -6.31
C ILE A 313 -8.80 30.89 -6.98
N ALA A 314 -8.86 30.26 -8.15
CA ALA A 314 -7.72 30.09 -9.05
C ALA A 314 -8.24 29.97 -10.50
N PRO A 315 -7.39 30.03 -11.54
CA PRO A 315 -7.85 30.05 -12.93
C PRO A 315 -8.80 28.89 -13.31
N ASN A 316 -8.66 27.75 -12.65
CA ASN A 316 -9.42 26.52 -12.83
C ASN A 316 -10.07 26.00 -11.53
N LEU A 317 -10.21 26.83 -10.48
CA LEU A 317 -10.83 26.44 -9.21
C LEU A 317 -11.89 27.46 -8.80
N ILE A 318 -13.07 26.94 -8.50
CA ILE A 318 -14.24 27.69 -8.05
C ILE A 318 -14.64 27.15 -6.69
N VAL A 319 -15.07 28.05 -5.81
CA VAL A 319 -15.58 27.71 -4.49
C VAL A 319 -16.97 28.34 -4.31
N THR A 320 -17.86 27.62 -3.63
CA THR A 320 -19.26 28.02 -3.45
C THR A 320 -19.81 27.52 -2.11
N SER A 321 -20.70 28.31 -1.51
CA SER A 321 -21.55 27.92 -0.38
C SER A 321 -23.00 27.61 -0.77
N SER A 322 -23.36 27.72 -2.06
CA SER A 322 -24.73 27.48 -2.53
C SER A 322 -25.14 26.02 -2.27
N PRO A 323 -26.17 25.78 -1.44
CA PRO A 323 -26.70 24.45 -1.18
C PRO A 323 -27.23 23.78 -2.46
N GLU A 324 -27.79 24.57 -3.38
CA GLU A 324 -28.34 24.08 -4.64
C GLU A 324 -27.26 23.48 -5.54
N VAL A 325 -26.11 24.16 -5.64
CA VAL A 325 -24.95 23.65 -6.39
C VAL A 325 -24.41 22.38 -5.74
N TRP A 326 -24.24 22.35 -4.42
CA TRP A 326 -23.77 21.16 -3.72
C TRP A 326 -24.73 19.98 -3.88
N MET A 327 -26.04 20.22 -3.78
CA MET A 327 -27.05 19.19 -4.02
C MET A 327 -26.99 18.68 -5.46
N HIS A 328 -26.82 19.55 -6.45
CA HIS A 328 -26.69 19.15 -7.85
C HIS A 328 -25.45 18.29 -8.10
N VAL A 329 -24.29 18.73 -7.60
CA VAL A 329 -23.00 18.06 -7.79
C VAL A 329 -22.96 16.70 -7.12
N THR A 330 -23.61 16.55 -5.96
CA THR A 330 -23.62 15.29 -5.20
C THR A 330 -24.68 14.29 -5.65
N THR A 331 -25.72 14.73 -6.36
CA THR A 331 -26.81 13.83 -6.80
C THR A 331 -26.71 13.41 -8.26
N LYS A 332 -25.93 14.12 -9.08
CA LYS A 332 -25.81 13.82 -10.52
C LYS A 332 -24.48 13.15 -10.88
N PRO A 333 -24.50 12.18 -11.81
CA PRO A 333 -23.26 11.62 -12.37
C PRO A 333 -22.52 12.67 -13.20
N GLY A 334 -21.19 12.52 -13.32
CA GLY A 334 -20.35 13.40 -14.14
C GLY A 334 -19.55 14.46 -13.36
N TYR A 335 -19.62 14.45 -12.03
CA TYR A 335 -18.77 15.28 -11.17
C TYR A 335 -17.80 14.43 -10.36
N PRO A 336 -16.82 13.73 -11.00
CA PRO A 336 -15.83 12.97 -10.27
C PRO A 336 -14.98 13.92 -9.42
N ARG A 337 -14.57 13.45 -8.26
CA ARG A 337 -13.61 14.16 -7.43
C ARG A 337 -12.28 14.28 -8.18
N SER A 338 -11.64 15.44 -8.06
CA SER A 338 -10.45 15.80 -8.86
C SER A 338 -9.19 15.04 -8.44
N GLU A 339 -8.32 14.76 -9.41
CA GLU A 339 -7.02 14.08 -9.22
C GLU A 339 -6.16 14.72 -8.10
N TRP A 340 -6.15 16.05 -7.97
CA TRP A 340 -5.32 16.73 -6.97
C TRP A 340 -5.72 16.38 -5.53
N PHE A 341 -7.02 16.25 -5.25
CA PHE A 341 -7.54 15.94 -3.91
C PHE A 341 -7.14 14.52 -3.54
N PHE A 342 -7.41 13.57 -4.44
CA PHE A 342 -7.10 12.17 -4.23
C PHE A 342 -5.60 11.89 -4.12
N ARG A 343 -4.77 12.56 -4.91
CA ARG A 343 -3.30 12.45 -4.76
C ARG A 343 -2.80 13.02 -3.43
N ALA A 344 -3.41 14.08 -2.93
CA ALA A 344 -3.07 14.61 -1.61
C ALA A 344 -3.48 13.66 -0.47
N MET A 345 -4.52 12.84 -0.69
CA MET A 345 -4.99 11.85 0.30
C MET A 345 -4.26 10.52 0.21
N ARG A 346 -3.50 10.26 -0.86
CA ARG A 346 -2.77 9.01 -1.05
C ARG A 346 -1.49 9.02 -0.21
N VAL A 347 -1.55 8.38 0.95
CA VAL A 347 -0.42 8.30 1.90
C VAL A 347 0.61 7.26 1.45
N ASP A 348 0.17 6.09 1.00
CA ASP A 348 1.04 5.06 0.40
C ASP A 348 1.27 5.34 -1.09
N TYR A 349 2.52 5.58 -1.46
CA TYR A 349 2.89 5.83 -2.86
C TYR A 349 2.69 4.62 -3.79
N GLN A 350 2.59 3.39 -3.27
CA GLN A 350 2.45 2.16 -4.05
C GLN A 350 0.99 1.72 -4.24
N HIS A 351 0.12 1.99 -3.27
CA HIS A 351 -1.25 1.49 -3.27
C HIS A 351 -2.29 2.62 -3.21
N ASP A 352 -3.43 2.42 -3.86
CA ASP A 352 -4.57 3.34 -3.80
C ASP A 352 -5.63 2.79 -2.85
N HIS A 353 -6.03 3.57 -1.85
CA HIS A 353 -7.07 3.22 -0.88
C HIS A 353 -8.40 3.92 -1.19
N LEU A 354 -9.47 3.61 -0.45
CA LEU A 354 -10.81 4.17 -0.68
C LEU A 354 -10.79 5.72 -0.81
N PHE A 355 -10.01 6.39 0.04
CA PHE A 355 -9.87 7.85 0.00
C PHE A 355 -8.97 8.41 -1.11
N SER A 356 -8.20 7.59 -1.83
CA SER A 356 -7.35 8.00 -2.97
C SER A 356 -7.90 7.60 -4.34
N LEU A 357 -8.96 6.79 -4.40
CA LEU A 357 -9.57 6.33 -5.66
C LEU A 357 -10.39 7.39 -6.39
N THR A 358 -9.97 7.74 -7.60
CA THR A 358 -10.68 8.69 -8.47
C THR A 358 -11.84 8.09 -9.26
N ASP A 359 -11.75 6.80 -9.59
CA ASP A 359 -12.79 6.11 -10.35
C ASP A 359 -14.02 5.84 -9.46
N THR A 360 -15.17 6.35 -9.88
CA THR A 360 -16.41 6.27 -9.10
C THR A 360 -16.95 4.84 -9.01
N ALA A 361 -16.85 4.06 -10.09
CA ALA A 361 -17.36 2.68 -10.11
C ALA A 361 -16.50 1.79 -9.21
N GLU A 362 -15.18 1.94 -9.27
CA GLU A 362 -14.26 1.20 -8.42
C GLU A 362 -14.36 1.63 -6.96
N HIS A 363 -14.48 2.93 -6.69
CA HIS A 363 -14.73 3.44 -5.34
C HIS A 363 -16.04 2.87 -4.76
N ASP A 364 -17.13 2.85 -5.53
CA ASP A 364 -18.41 2.31 -5.07
C ASP A 364 -18.37 0.79 -4.86
N ARG A 365 -17.65 0.06 -5.73
CA ARG A 365 -17.40 -1.38 -5.56
C ARG A 365 -16.71 -1.64 -4.22
N ARG A 366 -15.62 -0.93 -3.92
CA ARG A 366 -14.87 -1.11 -2.66
C ARG A 366 -15.63 -0.65 -1.43
N ARG A 367 -16.34 0.48 -1.53
CA ARG A 367 -17.18 0.98 -0.44
C ARG A 367 -18.21 -0.06 0.00
N LYS A 368 -18.79 -0.82 -0.94
CA LYS A 368 -19.74 -1.90 -0.62
C LYS A 368 -19.08 -3.03 0.19
N LEU A 369 -17.82 -3.35 -0.08
CA LEU A 369 -17.06 -4.37 0.68
C LEU A 369 -16.85 -3.95 2.14
N LEU A 370 -16.64 -2.65 2.40
CA LEU A 370 -16.51 -2.11 3.76
C LEU A 370 -17.86 -2.02 4.50
N GLY A 371 -18.98 -2.07 3.77
CA GLY A 371 -20.32 -1.91 4.32
C GLY A 371 -20.58 -2.76 5.56
N PRO A 372 -20.42 -4.10 5.52
CA PRO A 372 -20.68 -4.98 6.66
C PRO A 372 -19.97 -4.55 7.95
N GLY A 373 -18.71 -4.10 7.88
CA GLY A 373 -17.92 -3.65 9.04
C GLY A 373 -18.44 -2.39 9.73
N PHE A 374 -19.30 -1.60 9.08
CA PHE A 374 -19.93 -0.39 9.64
C PHE A 374 -21.41 -0.55 9.97
N HIS A 375 -22.07 -1.64 9.55
CA HIS A 375 -23.48 -1.92 9.86
C HIS A 375 -23.66 -2.78 11.12
N GLY A 376 -22.59 -3.00 11.89
CA GLY A 376 -22.52 -3.93 13.01
C GLY A 376 -23.53 -3.66 14.13
N THR A 377 -24.47 -4.60 14.29
CA THR A 377 -25.29 -4.81 15.49
C THR A 377 -24.54 -5.56 16.59
N GLU A 378 -23.28 -5.93 16.36
CA GLU A 378 -22.49 -6.85 17.20
C GLU A 378 -21.35 -6.17 17.99
N CYS A 379 -20.96 -4.94 17.64
CA CYS A 379 -20.03 -4.11 18.43
C CYS A 379 -20.80 -2.97 19.09
N SER A 380 -20.84 -2.92 20.42
CA SER A 380 -21.39 -1.76 21.14
C SER A 380 -20.41 -0.60 21.06
N TYR A 381 -20.34 0.07 19.90
CA TYR A 381 -19.54 1.29 19.71
C TYR A 381 -19.90 2.34 20.77
N GLU A 382 -21.18 2.41 21.14
CA GLU A 382 -21.67 3.25 22.21
C GLU A 382 -20.99 2.95 23.56
N LEU A 383 -20.84 1.68 23.95
CA LEU A 383 -20.14 1.31 25.18
C LEU A 383 -18.68 1.77 25.15
N CYS A 384 -17.97 1.51 24.05
CA CYS A 384 -16.58 1.93 23.89
C CYS A 384 -16.44 3.46 23.98
N ILE A 385 -17.33 4.20 23.32
CA ILE A 385 -17.36 5.67 23.37
C ILE A 385 -17.66 6.15 24.80
N ASN A 386 -18.62 5.54 25.49
CA ASN A 386 -19.02 5.92 26.84
C ASN A 386 -17.88 5.71 27.84
N GLU A 387 -17.13 4.61 27.75
CA GLU A 387 -15.95 4.40 28.60
C GLU A 387 -14.92 5.51 28.43
N ARG A 388 -14.57 5.87 27.19
CA ARG A 388 -13.62 6.96 26.91
C ARG A 388 -14.18 8.33 27.34
N LEU A 389 -15.50 8.50 27.29
CA LEU A 389 -16.17 9.72 27.74
C LEU A 389 -16.07 9.86 29.26
N GLU A 390 -16.27 8.76 29.99
CA GLU A 390 -16.08 8.74 31.45
C GLU A 390 -14.65 9.11 31.83
N GLU A 391 -13.65 8.59 31.12
CA GLU A 391 -12.24 8.96 31.33
C GLU A 391 -12.00 10.46 31.11
N LEU A 392 -12.60 11.06 30.08
CA LEU A 392 -12.50 12.50 29.83
C LEU A 392 -13.16 13.32 30.95
N LEU A 393 -14.34 12.89 31.41
CA LEU A 393 -15.03 13.55 32.52
C LEU A 393 -14.24 13.43 33.82
N LEU A 394 -13.61 12.29 34.08
CA LEU A 394 -12.74 12.06 35.23
C LEU A 394 -11.49 12.95 35.17
N LEU A 395 -10.85 13.09 34.01
CA LEU A 395 -9.73 14.01 33.80
C LEU A 395 -10.14 15.46 34.12
N ILE A 396 -11.28 15.92 33.60
CA ILE A 396 -11.78 17.27 33.85
C ILE A 396 -12.03 17.49 35.35
N ARG A 397 -12.71 16.53 36.00
CA ARG A 397 -13.05 16.60 37.42
C ARG A 397 -11.82 16.55 38.33
N SER A 398 -10.80 15.79 37.96
CA SER A 398 -9.60 15.60 38.78
C SER A 398 -8.56 16.71 38.63
N LYS A 399 -8.37 17.23 37.41
CA LYS A 399 -7.24 18.11 37.08
C LYS A 399 -7.64 19.54 36.72
N TYR A 400 -8.84 19.76 36.20
CA TYR A 400 -9.23 21.02 35.54
C TYR A 400 -10.41 21.75 36.20
N LEU A 401 -10.86 21.31 37.37
CA LEU A 401 -11.86 22.07 38.13
C LEU A 401 -11.28 23.38 38.62
N SER A 402 -11.95 24.47 38.26
CA SER A 402 -11.70 25.79 38.80
C SER A 402 -12.48 25.99 40.11
N SER A 403 -11.99 26.89 40.95
CA SER A 403 -12.66 27.35 42.18
C SER A 403 -12.80 28.86 42.15
N ASP A 404 -13.61 29.43 43.05
CA ASP A 404 -13.81 30.89 43.15
C ASP A 404 -12.49 31.66 43.35
N SER A 405 -11.48 31.00 43.92
CA SER A 405 -10.15 31.56 44.16
C SER A 405 -9.10 31.26 43.09
N LYS A 406 -9.34 30.29 42.20
CA LYS A 406 -8.32 29.80 41.25
C LYS A 406 -8.94 29.25 39.98
N VAL A 407 -8.62 29.88 38.85
CA VAL A 407 -8.95 29.37 37.52
C VAL A 407 -7.85 28.42 37.06
N VAL A 408 -8.24 27.21 36.67
CA VAL A 408 -7.34 26.21 36.06
C VAL A 408 -7.66 26.12 34.56
N PRO A 409 -6.81 26.67 33.68
CA PRO A 409 -7.08 26.64 32.25
C PRO A 409 -6.95 25.21 31.69
N MET A 410 -7.85 24.85 30.79
CA MET A 410 -7.82 23.59 30.03
C MET A 410 -7.87 23.89 28.54
N ASP A 411 -6.92 23.34 27.79
CA ASP A 411 -6.99 23.35 26.33
C ASP A 411 -8.00 22.29 25.85
N ILE A 412 -9.26 22.71 25.74
CA ILE A 412 -10.35 21.84 25.29
C ILE A 412 -10.11 21.28 23.88
N ALA A 413 -9.43 22.03 23.00
CA ALA A 413 -9.16 21.57 21.65
C ALA A 413 -8.20 20.36 21.65
N ALA A 414 -7.17 20.40 22.50
CA ALA A 414 -6.29 19.25 22.71
C ALA A 414 -7.05 18.06 23.34
N LYS A 415 -7.90 18.29 24.34
CA LYS A 415 -8.61 17.18 25.01
C LYS A 415 -9.63 16.50 24.12
N VAL A 416 -10.33 17.26 23.28
CA VAL A 416 -11.22 16.69 22.26
C VAL A 416 -10.44 15.84 21.26
N GLN A 417 -9.23 16.25 20.88
CA GLN A 417 -8.37 15.42 20.01
C GLN A 417 -7.94 14.13 20.71
N TYR A 418 -7.48 14.19 21.96
CA TYR A 418 -7.10 13.00 22.75
C TYR A 418 -8.27 12.01 22.86
N PHE A 419 -9.44 12.50 23.24
CA PHE A 419 -10.66 11.69 23.32
C PHE A 419 -11.01 11.05 21.98
N THR A 420 -10.97 11.83 20.89
CA THR A 420 -11.28 11.30 19.55
C THR A 420 -10.28 10.22 19.12
N HIS A 421 -8.99 10.40 19.40
CA HIS A 421 -7.98 9.39 19.09
C HIS A 421 -8.13 8.14 19.94
N ASP A 422 -8.38 8.26 21.25
CA ASP A 422 -8.59 7.10 22.12
C ASP A 422 -9.85 6.30 21.72
N VAL A 423 -10.93 6.98 21.30
CA VAL A 423 -12.13 6.31 20.76
C VAL A 423 -11.81 5.57 19.46
N ILE A 424 -11.19 6.24 18.49
CA ILE A 424 -10.89 5.63 17.18
C ILE A 424 -9.95 4.43 17.37
N THR A 425 -8.88 4.59 18.14
CA THR A 425 -7.89 3.53 18.36
C THR A 425 -8.47 2.35 19.13
N ALA A 426 -9.31 2.59 20.13
CA ALA A 426 -10.00 1.51 20.84
C ALA A 426 -10.95 0.73 19.92
N ILE A 427 -11.70 1.42 19.05
CA ILE A 427 -12.61 0.77 18.09
C ILE A 427 -11.82 0.01 17.01
N THR A 428 -10.72 0.60 16.50
CA THR A 428 -9.96 0.04 15.38
C THR A 428 -9.01 -1.08 15.80
N PHE A 429 -8.33 -0.95 16.95
CA PHE A 429 -7.27 -1.86 17.39
C PHE A 429 -7.62 -2.65 18.66
N GLY A 430 -8.81 -2.43 19.24
CA GLY A 430 -9.20 -3.02 20.51
C GLY A 430 -8.52 -2.41 21.75
N LYS A 431 -7.67 -1.39 21.57
CA LYS A 431 -6.96 -0.69 22.65
C LYS A 431 -6.82 0.80 22.37
N SER A 432 -6.99 1.65 23.40
CA SER A 432 -6.76 3.10 23.30
C SER A 432 -5.27 3.45 23.37
N PHE A 433 -4.90 4.64 22.93
CA PHE A 433 -3.55 5.20 23.13
C PHE A 433 -3.37 5.87 24.50
N GLU A 434 -4.41 5.86 25.34
CA GLU A 434 -4.43 6.38 26.71
C GLU A 434 -4.09 7.87 26.77
N MET A 435 -4.37 8.63 25.71
CA MET A 435 -4.04 10.06 25.61
C MET A 435 -4.84 10.90 26.62
N VAL A 436 -6.11 10.55 26.84
CA VAL A 436 -6.97 11.20 27.84
C VAL A 436 -6.45 10.91 29.25
N GLN A 437 -6.17 9.64 29.55
CA GLN A 437 -5.71 9.22 30.88
C GLN A 437 -4.35 9.85 31.24
N LYS A 438 -3.41 9.89 30.28
CA LYS A 438 -2.08 10.49 30.45
C LYS A 438 -2.07 12.00 30.29
N ASP A 439 -3.18 12.57 29.82
CA ASP A 439 -3.35 13.98 29.55
C ASP A 439 -2.31 14.54 28.56
N ALA A 440 -1.87 13.71 27.62
CA ALA A 440 -0.74 13.97 26.72
C ALA A 440 -0.89 13.26 25.37
N ASP A 441 -0.19 13.76 24.35
CA ASP A 441 -0.07 13.11 23.04
C ASP A 441 0.87 11.90 23.15
N THR A 442 0.33 10.79 23.67
CA THR A 442 1.06 9.53 23.80
C THR A 442 1.63 9.11 22.43
N ASN A 443 2.92 8.82 22.38
CA ASN A 443 3.67 8.46 21.16
C ASN A 443 3.79 9.57 20.11
N GLY A 444 3.43 10.82 20.42
CA GLY A 444 3.64 11.97 19.52
C GLY A 444 2.78 11.94 18.25
N TYR A 445 1.67 11.21 18.24
CA TYR A 445 0.84 10.99 17.05
C TYR A 445 0.23 12.28 16.49
N ILE A 446 -0.32 13.15 17.36
CA ILE A 446 -0.91 14.43 16.95
C ILE A 446 0.17 15.36 16.41
N LYS A 447 1.35 15.36 17.02
CA LYS A 447 2.51 16.09 16.50
C LYS A 447 2.88 15.60 15.09
N SER A 448 3.04 14.29 14.91
CA SER A 448 3.39 13.69 13.61
C SER A 448 2.36 14.03 12.53
N ILE A 449 1.07 13.96 12.85
CA ILE A 449 -0.01 14.36 11.93
C ILE A 449 0.12 15.83 11.52
N LYS A 450 0.41 16.74 12.46
CA LYS A 450 0.57 18.18 12.15
C LYS A 450 1.76 18.43 11.23
N GLU A 451 2.88 17.74 11.46
CA GLU A 451 4.08 17.83 10.63
C GLU A 451 3.85 17.19 9.24
N GLY A 452 3.14 16.08 9.18
CA GLY A 452 2.69 15.45 7.93
C GLY A 452 1.81 16.37 7.09
N PHE A 453 0.80 17.01 7.71
CA PHE A 453 -0.05 17.99 7.03
C PHE A 453 0.71 19.22 6.54
N LEU A 454 1.75 19.67 7.27
CA LEU A 454 2.63 20.74 6.81
C LEU A 454 3.34 20.35 5.52
N THR A 455 3.97 19.18 5.51
CA THR A 455 4.65 18.64 4.34
C THR A 455 3.69 18.50 3.17
N ALA A 456 2.51 17.91 3.40
CA ALA A 456 1.47 17.77 2.37
C ALA A 456 1.00 19.12 1.82
N ASN A 457 0.78 20.13 2.68
CA ASN A 457 0.36 21.47 2.27
C ASN A 457 1.42 22.15 1.38
N ILE A 458 2.71 22.01 1.72
CA ILE A 458 3.81 22.53 0.88
C ILE A 458 3.78 21.84 -0.49
N LEU A 459 3.73 20.50 -0.51
CA LEU A 459 3.71 19.72 -1.75
C LEU A 459 2.52 20.10 -2.64
N VAL A 460 1.32 20.25 -2.06
CA VAL A 460 0.12 20.69 -2.79
C VAL A 460 0.25 22.13 -3.28
N ALA A 461 0.70 23.06 -2.43
CA ALA A 461 0.84 24.47 -2.77
C ALA A 461 1.82 24.69 -3.93
N PHE A 462 2.87 23.88 -4.04
CA PHE A 462 3.82 23.96 -5.15
C PHE A 462 3.45 23.07 -6.35
N GLY A 463 2.48 22.16 -6.20
CA GLY A 463 2.12 21.19 -7.24
C GLY A 463 3.11 20.02 -7.34
N LEU A 464 3.84 19.77 -6.26
CA LEU A 464 4.85 18.71 -6.12
C LEU A 464 4.26 17.41 -5.53
N ALA A 465 2.94 17.36 -5.27
CA ALA A 465 2.27 16.15 -4.78
C ALA A 465 2.44 14.94 -5.71
N LYS A 466 2.71 15.14 -7.01
CA LYS A 466 3.05 14.04 -7.93
C LYS A 466 4.46 13.48 -7.70
N ILE A 467 5.37 14.31 -7.20
CA ILE A 467 6.77 13.94 -6.93
C ILE A 467 6.84 13.07 -5.67
N SER A 468 6.05 13.38 -4.65
CA SER A 468 5.96 12.55 -3.44
C SER A 468 5.38 11.16 -3.69
N GLN A 469 4.79 10.91 -4.86
CA GLN A 469 4.29 9.60 -5.27
C GLN A 469 5.25 8.87 -6.22
N SER A 470 6.42 9.45 -6.51
CA SER A 470 7.42 8.78 -7.34
C SER A 470 8.11 7.66 -6.57
N SER A 471 8.57 6.62 -7.27
CA SER A 471 9.34 5.54 -6.65
C SER A 471 10.67 5.99 -6.04
N LEU A 472 11.18 7.16 -6.43
CA LEU A 472 12.45 7.71 -5.93
C LEU A 472 12.28 8.43 -4.59
N ILE A 473 11.19 9.18 -4.41
CA ILE A 473 10.98 10.06 -3.25
C ILE A 473 9.88 9.54 -2.33
N GLY A 474 8.91 8.80 -2.86
CA GLY A 474 7.81 8.18 -2.11
C GLY A 474 8.25 7.35 -0.91
N PRO A 475 9.28 6.47 -1.01
CA PRO A 475 9.77 5.71 0.14
C PRO A 475 10.20 6.57 1.33
N ALA A 476 10.76 7.76 1.08
CA ALA A 476 11.25 8.65 2.14
C ALA A 476 10.15 9.52 2.78
N LEU A 477 8.94 9.56 2.19
CA LEU A 477 7.82 10.39 2.65
C LEU A 477 6.62 9.57 3.13
N THR A 478 6.63 8.25 2.91
CA THR A 478 5.54 7.35 3.27
C THR A 478 5.81 6.77 4.66
N PRO A 479 4.83 6.82 5.59
CA PRO A 479 4.89 6.13 6.87
C PRO A 479 5.30 4.67 6.74
N VAL A 480 6.17 4.20 7.62
CA VAL A 480 6.53 2.77 7.69
C VAL A 480 5.72 2.10 8.80
N ALA A 481 5.09 0.97 8.49
CA ALA A 481 4.20 0.25 9.41
C ALA A 481 4.88 -0.21 10.73
N THR A 482 6.21 -0.16 10.82
CA THR A 482 6.99 -0.52 12.00
C THR A 482 7.19 0.63 12.99
N GLU A 483 6.83 1.87 12.63
CA GLU A 483 7.02 3.04 13.48
C GLU A 483 5.79 3.29 14.36
N GLU A 484 5.98 3.33 15.69
CA GLU A 484 4.90 3.57 16.65
C GLU A 484 4.24 4.96 16.50
N THR A 485 4.95 5.91 15.90
CA THR A 485 4.53 7.28 15.61
C THR A 485 3.67 7.40 14.36
N GLY A 486 3.69 6.38 13.47
CA GLY A 486 3.03 6.40 12.17
C GLY A 486 3.63 7.40 11.16
N TYR A 487 4.85 7.91 11.42
CA TYR A 487 5.68 8.77 10.57
C TYR A 487 7.12 8.79 11.06
#